data_AF-A0A920QNM9-F1
#
_entry.id   AF-A0A920QNM9-F1
#
_cell.length_a   1.000
_cell.length_b   1.000
_cell.length_c   1.000
_cell.angle_alpha   90.00
_cell.angle_beta   90.00
_cell.angle_gamma   90.00
#
_symmetry.space_group_name_H-M   'P 1'
#
loop_
_entity.id
_entity.type
_entity.pdbx_description
1 polymer ?
#
loop_
_entity_poly.entity_id
_entity_poly.type
_entity_poly.pdbx_seq_one_letter_code
_entity_poly.pdbx_strand_id
1 'polypeptide(L)' 'MDMVAEGVKTTHSVHDLSIKHNLDMPISEGVYKILFENKNPNSIVSELMNRDLVNENNN' A
#
# COMPACT_ATOMS: atom_id res chain seq x y z
N MET A 1 25.18 -12.43 1.72
CA MET A 1 24.03 -13.18 1.17
C MET A 1 23.04 -12.11 0.80
N ASP A 2 23.10 -11.65 -0.44
CA ASP A 2 22.51 -10.37 -0.82
C ASP A 2 21.22 -10.67 -1.59
N MET A 3 20.24 -11.18 -0.85
CA MET A 3 18.91 -11.44 -1.37
C MET A 3 18.03 -10.23 -1.07
N VAL A 4 17.53 -9.59 -2.12
CA VAL A 4 16.54 -8.52 -1.99
C VAL A 4 15.16 -9.14 -1.97
N ALA A 5 14.32 -8.71 -1.03
CA ALA A 5 12.92 -9.13 -1.00
C ALA A 5 12.20 -8.66 -2.28
N GLU A 6 11.62 -9.60 -3.02
CA GLU A 6 10.88 -9.34 -4.26
C GLU A 6 9.80 -8.26 -4.07
N GLY A 7 9.12 -8.32 -2.92
CA GLY A 7 8.08 -7.37 -2.52
C GLY A 7 8.48 -5.90 -2.65
N VAL A 8 9.76 -5.55 -2.46
CA VAL A 8 10.22 -4.15 -2.62
C VAL A 8 9.95 -3.67 -4.06
N LYS A 9 10.38 -4.43 -5.08
CA LYS A 9 10.17 -4.05 -6.48
C LYS A 9 8.70 -4.17 -6.89
N THR A 10 8.03 -5.20 -6.41
CA THR A 10 6.62 -5.46 -6.73
C THR A 10 5.72 -4.35 -6.18
N THR A 11 5.97 -3.86 -4.96
CA THR A 11 5.20 -2.74 -4.37
C THR A 11 5.23 -1.50 -5.25
N HIS A 12 6.40 -1.14 -5.80
CA HIS A 12 6.50 0.01 -6.72
C HIS A 12 5.66 -0.20 -7.98
N SER A 13 5.75 -1.39 -8.59
CA SER A 13 5.00 -1.72 -9.81
C SER A 13 3.49 -1.73 -9.56
N VAL A 14 3.06 -2.22 -8.40
CA VAL A 14 1.65 -2.25 -7.99
C VAL A 14 1.11 -0.83 -7.78
N HIS A 15 1.88 0.07 -7.15
CA HIS A 15 1.51 1.48 -6.99
C HIS A 15 1.33 2.19 -8.36
N ASP A 16 2.27 1.98 -9.29
CA ASP A 16 2.17 2.54 -10.64
C ASP A 16 0.91 2.02 -11.38
N LEU A 17 0.60 0.73 -11.21
CA LEU A 17 -0.60 0.13 -11.79
C LEU A 17 -1.88 0.64 -11.14
N SER A 18 -1.92 0.82 -9.82
CA SER A 18 -3.12 1.35 -9.15
C SER A 18 -3.44 2.77 -9.58
N ILE A 19 -2.41 3.62 -9.77
CA ILE A 19 -2.59 4.97 -10.33
C ILE A 19 -3.10 4.88 -11.77
N LYS A 20 -2.44 4.08 -12.61
CA LYS A 20 -2.82 3.94 -14.03
C LYS A 20 -4.27 3.48 -14.23
N HIS A 21 -4.75 2.59 -13.36
CA HIS A 21 -6.08 2.02 -13.45
C HIS A 21 -7.11 2.69 -12.52
N ASN A 22 -6.73 3.74 -11.80
CA ASN A 22 -7.57 4.47 -10.85
C ASN A 22 -8.24 3.53 -9.82
N LEU A 23 -7.44 2.65 -9.21
CA LEU A 23 -7.87 1.65 -8.23
C LEU A 23 -7.54 2.10 -6.80
N ASP A 24 -8.49 1.97 -5.87
CA ASP A 24 -8.22 2.14 -4.44
C ASP A 24 -7.55 0.88 -3.88
N MET A 25 -6.25 0.98 -3.57
CA MET A 25 -5.41 -0.12 -3.08
C MET A 25 -4.77 0.23 -1.73
N PRO A 26 -5.56 0.44 -0.67
CA PRO A 26 -5.14 1.06 0.59
C PRO A 26 -3.95 0.37 1.26
N ILE A 27 -3.94 -0.97 1.26
CA ILE A 27 -2.86 -1.75 1.87
C ILE A 27 -1.56 -1.62 1.08
N SER A 28 -1.63 -1.77 -0.25
CA SER A 28 -0.45 -1.68 -1.11
C SER A 28 0.14 -0.26 -1.11
N GLU A 29 -0.74 0.74 -1.06
CA GLU A 29 -0.37 2.16 -0.92
C GLU A 29 0.35 2.42 0.42
N GLY A 30 -0.14 1.84 1.52
CA GLY A 30 0.52 1.92 2.82
C GLY A 30 1.93 1.33 2.79
N VAL A 31 2.13 0.18 2.14
CA VAL A 31 3.45 -0.43 1.99
C VAL A 31 4.37 0.43 1.12
N TYR A 32 3.85 0.99 0.01
CA TYR A 32 4.61 1.90 -0.86
C TYR A 32 5.13 3.12 -0.08
N LYS A 33 4.24 3.77 0.70
CA LYS A 33 4.58 4.91 1.54
C LYS A 33 5.67 4.62 2.57
N ILE A 34 5.66 3.43 3.17
CA ILE A 34 6.71 3.02 4.12
C ILE A 34 8.04 2.86 3.39
N LEU A 35 8.05 2.12 2.27
CA LEU A 35 9.28 1.74 1.57
C LEU A 35 9.92 2.89 0.78
N PHE A 36 9.11 3.77 0.19
CA PHE A 36 9.56 4.77 -0.78
C PHE A 36 9.37 6.22 -0.33
N GLU A 37 8.45 6.48 0.61
CA GLU A 37 8.22 7.84 1.16
C GLU A 37 8.70 7.99 2.61
N ASN A 38 9.34 6.97 3.16
CA ASN A 38 9.88 6.96 4.53
C ASN A 38 8.80 7.26 5.60
N LYS A 39 7.55 6.86 5.34
CA LYS A 39 6.47 6.99 6.32
C LYS A 39 6.65 6.03 7.48
N ASN A 40 6.30 6.47 8.68
CA ASN A 40 6.35 5.63 9.87
C ASN A 40 5.30 4.49 9.77
N PRO A 41 5.70 3.20 9.91
CA PRO A 41 4.78 2.07 9.81
C PRO A 41 3.60 2.13 10.79
N ASN A 42 3.82 2.61 12.02
CA ASN A 42 2.74 2.70 13.01
C ASN A 42 1.69 3.74 12.59
N SER A 43 2.12 4.86 11.99
CA SER A 43 1.19 5.86 11.44
C SER A 43 0.33 5.26 10.33
N ILE A 44 0.96 4.54 9.40
CA ILE A 44 0.25 3.90 8.27
C ILE A 44 -0.76 2.86 8.78
N VAL A 45 -0.39 2.05 9.77
CA VAL A 45 -1.32 1.10 10.38
C VAL A 45 -2.48 1.85 11.05
N SER A 46 -2.22 2.92 11.80
CA SER A 46 -3.28 3.73 12.39
C SER A 46 -4.20 4.34 11.33
N GLU A 47 -3.66 4.86 10.22
CA GLU A 47 -4.46 5.38 9.11
C GLU A 47 -5.34 4.30 8.49
N LEU A 48 -4.79 3.11 8.22
CA LEU A 48 -5.52 1.98 7.65
C LEU A 48 -6.68 1.50 8.54
N MET A 49 -6.45 1.45 9.85
CA MET A 49 -7.44 0.99 10.83
C MET A 49 -8.53 2.04 11.13
N ASN A 50 -8.27 3.31 10.81
CA ASN A 50 -9.22 4.42 10.98
C ASN A 50 -9.87 4.84 9.64
N ARG A 51 -9.76 4.03 8.58
CA ARG A 51 -10.51 4.26 7.34
C ARG A 51 -12.00 4.17 7.58
N ASP A 52 -12.76 4.84 6.70
CA ASP A 52 -14.21 4.78 6.73
C ASP A 52 -14.72 3.34 6.60
N LEU A 53 -15.82 3.06 7.29
CA LEU A 53 -16.49 1.77 7.20
C LEU A 53 -16.99 1.56 5.78
N VAL A 54 -16.59 0.44 5.19
CA VAL A 54 -17.06 -0.01 3.88
C VAL A 54 -17.94 -1.25 4.07
N ASN A 55 -18.96 -1.39 3.24
CA ASN A 55 -19.75 -2.61 3.18
C ASN A 55 -18.94 -3.67 2.42
N GLU A 56 -18.82 -4.86 3.01
CA GLU A 56 -18.10 -5.99 2.44
C GLU A 56 -18.63 -6.40 1.06
N ASN A 57 -19.92 -6.17 0.78
CA ASN A 57 -20.60 -6.59 -0.44
C ASN A 57 -20.85 -5.48 -1.46
N ASN A 58 -20.12 -4.35 -1.38
CA ASN A 58 -20.25 -3.29 -2.38
C ASN A 58 -19.59 -3.70 -3.71
N ASN A 59 -20.39 -4.31 -4.60
CA ASN A 59 -20.15 -4.34 -6.05
C ASN A 59 -20.76 -3.10 -6.71
#